data_AF-A0A7S1WVZ5-F1
#
_entry.id   AF-A0A7S1WVZ5-F1
#
_cell.length_a   1.000
_cell.length_b   1.000
_cell.length_c   1.000
_cell.angle_alpha   90.00
_cell.angle_beta   90.00
_cell.angle_gamma   90.00
#
_symmetry.space_group_name_H-M   'P 1'
#
loop_
_entity.id
_entity.type
_entity.pdbx_description
1 polymer ?
#
loop_
_entity_poly.entity_id
_entity_poly.type
_entity_poly.pdbx_seq_one_letter_code
_entity_poly.pdbx_strand_id
1 'polypeptide(L)'
;LLRCAQPCGAVSDSQYLEHARCAVHEGARLVFFDCRSRLAADANYVAHGGGVEDPRNYMHSRSGTLGPGDGAMERPLLLTFEIPNLHRVRESLSALRELIEGCPSDSTWLASLSKTGWLEYLRQLLVAAITVARLLHDHDRRLVVVHCSDGWDRTAQVASLAQ
;
A
#
# COMPACT_ATOMS: atom_id res chain seq x y z
N LEU A 1 5.25 -10.32 -5.75
CA LEU A 1 5.08 -9.34 -4.64
C LEU A 1 6.46 -8.91 -4.17
N LEU A 2 6.76 -7.63 -4.19
CA LEU A 2 7.96 -7.04 -3.56
C LEU A 2 7.54 -6.18 -2.38
N ARG A 3 8.47 -6.02 -1.42
CA ARG A 3 8.31 -5.13 -0.27
C ARG A 3 9.51 -4.22 -0.12
N CYS A 4 9.28 -2.97 0.27
CA CYS A 4 10.33 -1.99 0.50
C CYS A 4 9.88 -0.91 1.51
N ALA A 5 10.82 -0.01 1.84
CA ALA A 5 10.53 1.30 2.43
C ALA A 5 10.10 2.29 1.33
N GLN A 6 9.68 3.49 1.73
CA GLN A 6 9.37 4.57 0.79
C GLN A 6 10.59 4.97 -0.06
N PRO A 7 10.37 5.49 -1.28
CA PRO A 7 11.45 6.09 -2.07
C PRO A 7 12.00 7.36 -1.39
N CYS A 8 13.28 7.60 -1.56
CA CYS A 8 13.96 8.84 -1.16
C CYS A 8 14.56 9.50 -2.41
N GLY A 9 13.94 10.58 -2.91
CA GLY A 9 14.40 11.30 -4.10
C GLY A 9 14.05 10.64 -5.44
N ALA A 10 14.67 11.12 -6.53
CA ALA A 10 14.26 10.84 -7.90
C ALA A 10 15.01 9.65 -8.56
N VAL A 11 14.23 8.67 -9.05
CA VAL A 11 14.47 7.73 -10.18
C VAL A 11 15.65 6.75 -10.10
N SER A 12 16.33 6.57 -8.98
CA SER A 12 17.49 5.65 -8.93
C SER A 12 17.13 4.16 -9.10
N ASP A 13 15.88 3.77 -8.83
CA ASP A 13 15.43 2.37 -8.81
C ASP A 13 14.55 1.95 -10.01
N SER A 14 14.30 2.85 -10.96
CA SER A 14 13.46 2.58 -12.14
C SER A 14 13.94 1.36 -12.94
N GLN A 15 15.25 1.24 -13.16
CA GLN A 15 15.84 0.09 -13.87
C GLN A 15 15.69 -1.21 -13.08
N TYR A 16 15.82 -1.17 -11.75
CA TYR A 16 15.61 -2.34 -10.90
C TYR A 16 14.16 -2.83 -11.00
N LEU A 17 13.20 -1.91 -10.92
CA LEU A 17 11.79 -2.24 -11.00
C LEU A 17 11.38 -2.72 -12.40
N GLU A 18 11.98 -2.20 -13.47
CA GLU A 18 11.76 -2.70 -14.82
C GLU A 18 12.26 -4.14 -14.99
N HIS A 19 13.46 -4.45 -14.49
CA HIS A 19 13.97 -5.82 -14.50
C HIS A 19 13.08 -6.76 -13.67
N ALA A 20 12.64 -6.33 -12.49
CA ALA A 20 11.74 -7.11 -11.66
C ALA A 20 10.38 -7.35 -12.35
N ARG A 21 9.87 -6.35 -13.08
CA ARG A 21 8.61 -6.45 -13.84
C ARG A 21 8.76 -7.48 -14.96
N CYS A 22 9.82 -7.39 -15.75
CA CYS A 22 10.12 -8.35 -16.82
C CYS A 22 10.34 -9.77 -16.30
N ALA A 23 10.86 -9.95 -15.08
CA ALA A 23 10.98 -11.25 -14.43
C ALA A 23 9.61 -11.88 -14.08
N VAL A 24 8.55 -11.08 -13.89
CA VAL A 24 7.18 -11.59 -13.80
C VAL A 24 6.68 -11.98 -15.19
N HIS A 25 6.74 -11.05 -16.15
CA HIS A 25 6.42 -11.24 -17.57
C HIS A 25 6.72 -9.95 -18.35
N GLU A 26 7.09 -10.02 -19.64
CA GLU A 26 7.35 -8.82 -20.47
C GLU A 26 6.18 -7.84 -20.58
N GLY A 27 4.95 -8.36 -20.56
CA GLY A 27 3.71 -7.60 -20.54
C GLY A 27 3.14 -7.34 -19.14
N ALA A 28 3.90 -7.61 -18.07
CA ALA A 28 3.41 -7.42 -16.71
C ALA A 28 3.22 -5.93 -16.39
N ARG A 29 2.20 -5.61 -15.60
CA ARG A 29 1.92 -4.23 -15.15
C ARG A 29 2.60 -3.96 -13.82
N LEU A 30 3.15 -2.76 -13.64
CA LEU A 30 3.71 -2.32 -12.36
C LEU A 30 2.64 -1.62 -11.51
N VAL A 31 2.53 -2.03 -10.24
CA VAL A 31 1.59 -1.45 -9.27
C VAL A 31 2.35 -1.13 -7.98
N PHE A 32 2.38 0.15 -7.63
CA PHE A 32 2.84 0.66 -6.35
C PHE A 32 1.68 0.71 -5.37
N PHE A 33 1.93 0.24 -4.15
CA PHE A 33 0.96 0.13 -3.09
C PHE A 33 1.55 0.78 -1.84
N ASP A 34 1.22 2.06 -1.61
CA ASP A 34 1.58 2.75 -0.38
C ASP A 34 0.50 2.49 0.68
N CYS A 35 0.88 1.83 1.76
CA CYS A 35 -0.04 1.56 2.86
C CYS A 35 -0.53 2.84 3.57
N ARG A 36 0.12 3.98 3.37
CA ARG A 36 -0.19 5.24 4.05
C ARG A 36 -1.37 5.96 3.41
N SER A 37 -1.82 7.00 4.12
CA SER A 37 -2.64 8.03 3.50
C SER A 37 -1.83 8.93 2.59
N ARG A 38 -2.49 9.55 1.61
CA ARG A 38 -1.82 10.53 0.74
C ARG A 38 -1.20 11.67 1.54
N LEU A 39 -1.94 12.19 2.52
CA LEU A 39 -1.47 13.24 3.42
C LEU A 39 -0.24 12.81 4.22
N ALA A 40 -0.22 11.58 4.75
CA ALA A 40 0.93 11.08 5.50
C ALA A 40 2.16 10.88 4.60
N ALA A 41 1.96 10.41 3.37
CA ALA A 41 3.03 10.30 2.38
C ALA A 41 3.62 11.67 2.02
N ASP A 42 2.78 12.67 1.74
CA ASP A 42 3.20 14.03 1.44
C ASP A 42 3.93 14.68 2.64
N ALA A 43 3.46 14.42 3.87
CA ALA A 43 4.16 14.85 5.08
C ALA A 43 5.55 14.21 5.23
N ASN A 44 5.71 12.94 4.85
CA ASN A 44 7.03 12.29 4.83
C ASN A 44 7.96 12.90 3.78
N TYR A 45 7.43 13.26 2.61
CA TYR A 45 8.19 13.96 1.57
C TYR A 45 8.73 15.30 2.09
N VAL A 46 7.86 16.14 2.67
CA VAL A 46 8.25 17.47 3.15
C VAL A 46 9.23 17.39 4.32
N ALA A 47 9.02 16.48 5.27
CA ALA A 47 9.80 16.45 6.51
C ALA A 47 11.11 15.65 6.40
N HIS A 48 11.17 14.61 5.56
CA HIS A 48 12.27 13.64 5.55
C HIS A 48 12.81 13.34 4.15
N GLY A 49 12.28 13.98 3.10
CA GLY A 49 12.68 13.70 1.71
C GLY A 49 12.26 12.31 1.19
N GLY A 50 11.39 11.61 1.93
CA GLY A 50 10.73 10.37 1.51
C GLY A 50 9.60 10.64 0.50
N GLY A 51 8.55 9.83 0.48
CA GLY A 51 7.36 10.10 -0.32
C GLY A 51 6.80 8.86 -1.01
N VAL A 52 6.30 9.04 -2.23
CA VAL A 52 5.76 7.99 -3.10
C VAL A 52 6.39 8.07 -4.47
N GLU A 53 6.36 6.96 -5.20
CA GLU A 53 6.78 6.88 -6.58
C GLU A 53 5.92 7.80 -7.45
N ASP A 54 6.55 8.58 -8.32
CA ASP A 54 5.84 9.27 -9.40
C ASP A 54 5.72 8.31 -10.59
N PRO A 55 4.51 7.86 -10.97
CA PRO A 55 4.34 6.89 -12.05
C PRO A 55 4.95 7.31 -13.38
N ARG A 56 5.15 8.61 -13.62
CA ARG A 56 5.80 9.13 -14.83
C ARG A 56 7.26 8.68 -14.96
N ASN A 57 7.92 8.38 -13.84
CA ASN A 57 9.31 7.94 -13.81
C ASN A 57 9.48 6.43 -14.06
N TYR A 58 8.38 5.68 -14.12
CA TYR A 58 8.36 4.23 -14.20
C TYR A 58 7.51 3.73 -15.39
N MET A 59 7.35 4.57 -16.41
CA MET A 59 6.64 4.23 -17.64
C MET A 59 7.36 3.06 -18.33
N HIS A 60 6.62 2.05 -18.79
CA HIS A 60 7.20 0.87 -19.45
C HIS A 60 6.46 0.51 -20.73
N SER A 61 7.16 -0.06 -21.71
CA SER A 61 6.54 -0.51 -22.96
C SER A 61 5.73 -1.79 -22.73
N ARG A 62 4.54 -1.87 -23.31
CA ARG A 62 3.71 -3.07 -23.25
C ARG A 62 3.99 -3.95 -24.47
N SER A 63 4.77 -5.02 -24.29
CA SER A 63 4.98 -6.04 -25.33
C SER A 63 3.66 -6.75 -25.63
N GLY A 64 3.18 -6.72 -26.89
CA GLY A 64 1.99 -7.44 -27.35
C GLY A 64 0.86 -6.61 -28.00
N THR A 65 1.01 -5.30 -28.19
CA THR A 65 0.09 -4.55 -29.06
C THR A 65 0.43 -4.85 -30.53
N LEU A 66 -0.48 -5.54 -31.21
CA LEU A 66 -0.42 -5.89 -32.63
C LEU A 66 -0.41 -4.62 -33.50
N GLY A 67 0.75 -4.02 -33.72
CA GLY A 67 0.91 -2.88 -34.61
C GLY A 67 2.36 -2.44 -34.75
N PRO A 68 2.89 -2.29 -35.98
CA PRO A 68 4.23 -1.73 -36.18
C PRO A 68 4.16 -0.21 -36.00
N GLY A 69 4.54 0.30 -34.82
CA GLY A 69 4.83 1.73 -34.65
C GLY A 69 4.44 2.38 -33.32
N ASP A 70 3.47 1.86 -32.57
CA ASP A 70 3.05 2.48 -31.30
C ASP A 70 3.44 1.60 -30.12
N GLY A 71 4.69 1.78 -29.66
CA GLY A 71 5.11 1.33 -28.34
C GLY A 71 4.42 2.16 -27.26
N ALA A 72 3.12 1.94 -27.06
CA ALA A 72 2.34 2.66 -26.07
C ALA A 72 2.96 2.44 -24.69
N MET A 73 3.56 3.50 -24.15
CA MET A 73 4.13 3.50 -22.81
C MET A 73 2.98 3.39 -21.81
N GLU A 74 3.00 2.33 -21.01
CA GLU A 74 2.04 2.11 -19.93
C GLU A 74 2.53 2.79 -18.65
N ARG A 75 1.60 3.46 -17.98
CA ARG A 75 1.84 4.14 -16.71
C ARG A 75 1.52 3.18 -15.55
N PRO A 76 2.42 3.04 -14.57
CA PRO A 76 2.14 2.27 -13.36
C PRO A 76 0.97 2.85 -12.55
N LEU A 77 0.30 1.96 -11.82
CA LEU A 77 -0.72 2.36 -10.86
C LEU A 77 -0.07 2.67 -9.51
N LEU A 78 -0.48 3.76 -8.87
CA LEU A 78 -0.14 4.06 -7.47
C LEU A 78 -1.44 4.06 -6.67
N LEU A 79 -1.54 3.18 -5.69
CA LEU A 79 -2.70 3.02 -4.82
C LEU A 79 -2.35 3.35 -3.36
N THR A 80 -3.28 3.95 -2.63
CA THR A 80 -3.15 4.32 -1.22
C THR A 80 -4.30 3.75 -0.39
N PHE A 81 -4.03 3.28 0.84
CA PHE A 81 -5.01 2.54 1.66
C PHE A 81 -5.24 3.08 3.07
N GLU A 82 -4.65 4.23 3.39
CA GLU A 82 -4.97 5.00 4.61
C GLU A 82 -4.71 4.23 5.92
N ILE A 83 -3.81 3.24 5.93
CA ILE A 83 -3.53 2.44 7.14
C ILE A 83 -2.80 3.33 8.18
N PRO A 84 -3.36 3.47 9.39
CA PRO A 84 -2.81 4.32 10.44
C PRO A 84 -1.38 3.93 10.82
N ASN A 85 -0.62 4.92 11.29
CA ASN A 85 0.72 4.67 11.83
C ASN A 85 0.66 4.00 13.20
N LEU A 86 1.83 3.56 13.68
CA LEU A 86 1.96 2.86 14.96
C LEU A 86 1.39 3.64 16.16
N HIS A 87 1.53 4.97 16.16
CA HIS A 87 0.98 5.81 17.23
C HIS A 87 -0.54 5.72 17.29
N ARG A 88 -1.23 5.85 16.15
CA ARG A 88 -2.69 5.74 16.06
C ARG A 88 -3.19 4.35 16.42
N VAL A 89 -2.48 3.30 16.02
CA VAL A 89 -2.83 1.92 16.39
C VAL A 89 -2.69 1.69 17.90
N ARG A 90 -1.64 2.24 18.54
CA ARG A 90 -1.47 2.18 20.00
C ARG A 90 -2.56 2.93 20.75
N GLU A 91 -2.90 4.15 20.32
CA GLU A 91 -4.00 4.93 20.88
C GLU A 91 -5.34 4.17 20.77
N SER A 92 -5.62 3.59 19.60
CA SER A 92 -6.82 2.79 19.35
C SER A 92 -6.94 1.57 20.25
N LEU A 93 -5.83 0.84 20.46
CA LEU A 93 -5.79 -0.31 21.36
C LEU A 93 -5.99 0.11 22.83
N SER A 94 -5.42 1.24 23.25
CA SER A 94 -5.64 1.78 24.61
C SER A 94 -7.12 2.09 24.83
N ALA A 95 -7.74 2.83 23.90
CA ALA A 95 -9.15 3.17 23.98
C ALA A 95 -10.06 1.92 24.00
N LEU A 96 -9.70 0.87 23.25
CA LEU A 96 -10.42 -0.40 23.29
C LEU A 96 -10.30 -1.10 24.66
N ARG A 97 -9.12 -1.11 25.26
CA ARG A 97 -8.90 -1.69 26.59
C ARG A 97 -9.70 -0.95 27.65
N GLU A 98 -9.61 0.37 27.66
CA GLU A 98 -10.38 1.22 28.57
C GLU A 98 -11.89 0.98 28.44
N LEU A 99 -12.38 0.83 27.21
CA LEU A 99 -13.78 0.49 26.96
C LEU A 99 -14.15 -0.87 27.55
N ILE A 100 -13.32 -1.89 27.37
CA ILE A 100 -13.61 -3.25 27.87
C ILE A 100 -13.57 -3.28 29.40
N GLU A 101 -12.57 -2.64 30.01
CA GLU A 101 -12.38 -2.57 31.45
C GLU A 101 -13.44 -1.70 32.14
N GLY A 102 -13.97 -0.69 31.45
CA GLY A 102 -15.00 0.21 31.95
C GLY A 102 -16.40 -0.39 32.05
N CYS A 103 -16.63 -1.64 31.62
CA CYS A 103 -17.93 -2.34 31.66
C CYS A 103 -19.12 -1.46 31.21
N PRO A 104 -19.09 -0.90 29.99
CA PRO A 104 -20.15 -0.04 29.46
C PRO A 104 -21.48 -0.78 29.36
N SER A 105 -22.58 -0.04 29.45
CA SER A 105 -23.92 -0.58 29.20
C SER A 105 -24.07 -1.07 27.74
N ASP A 106 -24.84 -2.13 27.53
CA ASP A 106 -25.14 -2.67 26.19
C ASP A 106 -25.65 -1.60 25.20
N SER A 107 -26.45 -0.63 25.68
CA SER A 107 -27.01 0.43 24.85
C SER A 107 -25.99 1.41 24.27
N THR A 108 -24.78 1.50 24.85
CA THR A 108 -23.71 2.40 24.38
C THR A 108 -22.52 1.66 23.79
N TRP A 109 -22.47 0.32 23.93
CA TRP A 109 -21.34 -0.52 23.51
C TRP A 109 -20.87 -0.24 22.08
N LEU A 110 -21.76 -0.35 21.09
CA LEU A 110 -21.39 -0.22 19.68
C LEU A 110 -20.89 1.18 19.33
N ALA A 111 -21.51 2.22 19.89
CA ALA A 111 -21.09 3.61 19.67
C ALA A 111 -19.71 3.86 20.29
N SER A 112 -19.48 3.35 21.50
CA SER A 112 -18.19 3.48 22.17
C SER A 112 -17.10 2.65 21.48
N LEU A 113 -17.42 1.44 21.01
CA LEU A 113 -16.51 0.60 20.24
C LEU A 113 -16.09 1.28 18.94
N SER A 114 -17.05 1.89 18.23
CA SER A 114 -16.76 2.66 17.01
C SER A 114 -15.81 3.83 17.28
N LYS A 115 -15.90 4.49 18.44
CA LYS A 115 -15.01 5.60 18.81
C LYS A 115 -13.57 5.17 19.07
N THR A 116 -13.32 3.90 19.40
CA THR A 116 -11.95 3.38 19.55
C THR A 116 -11.20 3.35 18.22
N GLY A 117 -11.90 3.31 17.08
CA GLY A 117 -11.30 3.17 15.75
C GLY A 117 -10.69 1.78 15.48
N TRP A 118 -10.78 0.83 16.42
CA TRP A 118 -10.06 -0.44 16.30
C TRP A 118 -10.57 -1.30 15.14
N LEU A 119 -11.89 -1.45 15.02
CA LEU A 119 -12.49 -2.21 13.93
C LEU A 119 -12.31 -1.53 12.57
N GLU A 120 -12.25 -0.20 12.54
CA GLU A 120 -11.97 0.55 11.31
C GLU A 120 -10.53 0.31 10.85
N TYR A 121 -9.56 0.31 11.77
CA TYR A 121 -8.17 -0.07 11.47
C TYR A 121 -8.09 -1.49 10.91
N LEU A 122 -8.72 -2.47 11.56
CA LEU A 122 -8.72 -3.86 11.07
C LEU A 122 -9.36 -3.97 9.68
N ARG A 123 -10.47 -3.27 9.45
CA ARG A 123 -11.14 -3.22 8.14
C ARG A 123 -10.20 -2.65 7.07
N GLN A 124 -9.54 -1.52 7.31
CA GLN A 124 -8.60 -0.90 6.38
C GLN A 124 -7.43 -1.85 6.04
N LEU A 125 -6.86 -2.51 7.05
CA LEU A 125 -5.79 -3.48 6.88
C LEU A 125 -6.23 -4.69 6.02
N LEU A 126 -7.40 -5.25 6.29
CA LEU A 126 -7.94 -6.40 5.53
C LEU A 126 -8.30 -6.01 4.10
N VAL A 127 -8.91 -4.84 3.89
CA VAL A 127 -9.21 -4.33 2.54
C VAL A 127 -7.91 -4.16 1.74
N ALA A 128 -6.85 -3.64 2.35
CA ALA A 128 -5.55 -3.52 1.71
C ALA A 128 -4.96 -4.88 1.32
N ALA A 129 -4.92 -5.83 2.27
CA ALA A 129 -4.39 -7.18 2.03
C ALA A 129 -5.16 -7.92 0.95
N ILE A 130 -6.50 -7.91 0.99
CA ILE A 130 -7.35 -8.54 -0.04
C ILE A 130 -7.12 -7.89 -1.41
N THR A 131 -6.92 -6.58 -1.45
CA THR A 131 -6.63 -5.89 -2.72
C THR A 131 -5.29 -6.33 -3.29
N VAL A 132 -4.23 -6.43 -2.48
CA VAL A 132 -2.94 -6.99 -2.91
C VAL A 132 -3.10 -8.43 -3.40
N ALA A 133 -3.78 -9.29 -2.63
CA ALA A 133 -3.99 -10.69 -2.99
C ALA A 133 -4.72 -10.84 -4.34
N ARG A 134 -5.77 -10.05 -4.57
CA ARG A 134 -6.49 -10.03 -5.86
C ARG A 134 -5.59 -9.55 -6.99
N LEU A 135 -4.82 -8.48 -6.79
CA LEU A 135 -3.90 -7.96 -7.80
C LEU A 135 -2.86 -9.00 -8.24
N LEU A 136 -2.40 -9.85 -7.29
CA LEU A 136 -1.46 -10.94 -7.54
C LEU A 136 -2.11 -12.17 -8.18
N HIS A 137 -3.36 -12.49 -7.81
CA HIS A 137 -4.07 -13.68 -8.28
C HIS A 137 -4.65 -13.53 -9.69
N ASP A 138 -5.11 -12.34 -10.05
CA ASP A 138 -5.72 -12.09 -11.36
C ASP A 138 -4.76 -12.44 -12.52
N HIS A 139 -5.33 -12.82 -13.66
CA HIS A 139 -4.58 -13.21 -14.87
C HIS A 139 -3.79 -12.07 -15.53
N ASP A 140 -3.94 -10.84 -15.06
CA ASP A 140 -3.37 -9.62 -15.64
C ASP A 140 -1.86 -9.44 -15.41
N ARG A 141 -1.16 -10.44 -14.84
CA ARG A 141 0.30 -10.49 -14.62
C ARG A 141 0.85 -9.17 -14.04
N ARG A 142 0.88 -9.03 -12.72
CA ARG A 142 1.25 -7.76 -12.07
C ARG A 142 2.45 -7.91 -11.16
N LEU A 143 3.41 -6.99 -11.28
CA LEU A 143 4.40 -6.76 -10.22
C LEU A 143 3.79 -5.77 -9.23
N VAL A 144 3.45 -6.26 -8.04
CA VAL A 144 2.97 -5.42 -6.93
C VAL A 144 4.14 -5.13 -5.99
N VAL A 145 4.39 -3.84 -5.73
CA VAL A 145 5.39 -3.32 -4.80
C VAL A 145 4.65 -2.68 -3.62
N VAL A 146 4.76 -3.28 -2.44
CA VAL A 146 4.11 -2.79 -1.22
C VAL A 146 5.11 -2.08 -0.34
N HIS A 147 4.80 -0.85 0.08
CA HIS A 147 5.62 -0.10 1.01
C HIS A 147 4.78 0.73 1.99
N CYS A 148 5.44 1.29 2.99
CA CYS A 148 4.89 2.34 3.84
C CYS A 148 5.94 3.43 4.01
N SER A 149 6.22 3.92 5.23
CA SER A 149 7.40 4.77 5.46
C SER A 149 8.68 3.92 5.51
N ASP A 150 8.88 3.15 6.59
CA ASP A 150 10.12 2.37 6.78
C ASP A 150 10.05 0.94 6.21
N GLY A 151 8.88 0.49 5.77
CA GLY A 151 8.71 -0.82 5.14
C GLY A 151 8.63 -2.02 6.09
N TRP A 152 8.64 -1.79 7.41
CA TRP A 152 8.66 -2.87 8.42
C TRP A 152 7.36 -3.10 9.21
N ASP A 153 6.44 -2.13 9.26
CA ASP A 153 5.19 -2.24 10.03
C ASP A 153 4.01 -2.65 9.12
N ARG A 154 3.29 -1.66 8.57
CA ARG A 154 2.11 -1.85 7.70
C ARG A 154 2.43 -2.69 6.48
N THR A 155 3.63 -2.53 5.91
CA THR A 155 4.11 -3.37 4.81
C THR A 155 4.18 -4.84 5.21
N ALA A 156 4.69 -5.16 6.40
CA ALA A 156 4.75 -6.54 6.87
C ALA A 156 3.35 -7.10 7.06
N GLN A 157 2.44 -6.34 7.68
CA GLN A 157 1.05 -6.75 7.89
C GLN A 157 0.33 -7.05 6.57
N VAL A 158 0.39 -6.12 5.60
CA VAL A 158 -0.26 -6.29 4.30
C VAL A 158 0.36 -7.44 3.51
N ALA A 159 1.70 -7.52 3.46
CA ALA A 159 2.37 -8.58 2.73
C ALA A 159 2.07 -9.97 3.30
N SER A 160 2.14 -10.14 4.64
CA SER A 160 1.89 -11.44 5.26
C SER A 160 0.43 -11.88 5.17
N LEU A 161 -0.52 -10.95 5.15
CA LEU A 161 -1.95 -11.28 5.01
C LEU A 161 -2.36 -11.56 3.56
N ALA A 162 -1.61 -11.02 2.58
CA ALA A 162 -1.89 -11.23 1.16
C ALA A 162 -1.29 -12.51 0.59
N GLN A 163 -0.31 -13.11 1.27
CA GLN A 163 0.38 -14.36 0.92
C GLN A 163 -0.41 -15.57 1.41
#